data_AF-A0AAN6JWC2-F1
#
_entry.id   AF-A0AAN6JWC2-F1
#
_cell.length_a   1.000
_cell.length_b   1.000
_cell.length_c   1.000
_cell.angle_alpha   90.00
_cell.angle_beta   90.00
_cell.angle_gamma   90.00
#
_symmetry.space_group_name_H-M   'P 1'
#
loop_
_entity.id
_entity.type
_entity.pdbx_description
1 polymer ?
#
loop_
_entity_poly.entity_id
_entity_poly.type
_entity_poly.pdbx_seq_one_letter_code
_entity_poly.pdbx_strand_id
1 'polypeptide(L)'
;MVTTSPSKQRRAHFAAPSHIRRKIMSSPLSKELRLEHGIRSIPIHKDDEVLIVRGTSKGREGRVTQVYRKKWVVHVERVTREKSNGATVPLPVHPSNVVITKLKLDKDRKTIISRKAGQAAAAAKDTEMKDA
;
A
#
# COMPACT_ATOMS: atom_id res chain seq x y z
N MET A 1 -19.34 18.60 4.02
CA MET A 1 -19.06 19.29 5.30
C MET A 1 -17.92 18.58 6.02
N VAL A 2 -16.82 19.28 6.28
CA VAL A 2 -15.68 18.73 7.04
C VAL A 2 -15.99 18.85 8.53
N THR A 3 -15.71 17.81 9.33
CA THR A 3 -15.92 17.82 10.78
C THR A 3 -14.61 17.57 11.53
N THR A 4 -14.36 18.36 12.57
CA THR A 4 -13.20 18.24 13.47
C THR A 4 -13.51 17.40 14.72
N SER A 5 -14.76 16.94 14.89
CA SER A 5 -15.17 16.17 16.06
C SER A 5 -14.47 14.79 16.08
N PRO A 6 -13.69 14.47 17.14
CA PRO A 6 -12.95 13.21 17.22
C PRO A 6 -13.86 11.97 17.17
N SER A 7 -15.03 12.04 17.81
CA SER A 7 -15.99 10.94 17.85
C SER A 7 -16.54 10.61 16.47
N LYS A 8 -16.86 11.64 15.67
CA LYS A 8 -17.35 11.45 14.29
C LYS A 8 -16.26 10.87 13.38
N GLN A 9 -15.02 11.33 13.52
CA GLN A 9 -13.88 10.82 12.75
C GLN A 9 -13.56 9.35 13.07
N ARG A 10 -13.50 8.99 14.37
CA ARG A 10 -13.29 7.59 14.79
C ARG A 10 -14.41 6.68 14.28
N ARG A 11 -15.67 7.11 14.39
CA ARG A 11 -16.81 6.35 13.86
C ARG A 11 -16.68 6.14 12.35
N ALA A 12 -16.34 7.18 11.60
CA ALA A 12 -16.14 7.09 10.15
C ALA A 12 -15.01 6.11 9.77
N HIS A 13 -13.91 6.09 10.54
CA HIS A 13 -12.82 5.14 10.32
C HIS A 13 -13.26 3.70 10.62
N PHE A 14 -13.71 3.41 11.84
CA PHE A 14 -13.98 2.02 12.26
C PHE A 14 -15.19 1.39 11.57
N ALA A 15 -16.21 2.19 11.23
CA ALA A 15 -17.40 1.74 10.51
C ALA A 15 -17.25 1.78 8.98
N ALA A 16 -16.08 2.13 8.44
CA ALA A 16 -15.88 2.27 6.99
C ALA A 16 -16.19 0.97 6.23
N PRO A 17 -16.89 1.03 5.07
CA PRO A 17 -17.10 -0.11 4.18
C PRO A 17 -15.83 -0.45 3.39
N SER A 18 -15.75 -1.67 2.82
CA SER A 18 -14.52 -2.23 2.20
C SER A 18 -13.87 -1.32 1.14
N HIS A 19 -14.66 -0.68 0.28
CA HIS A 19 -14.12 0.22 -0.76
C HIS A 19 -13.48 1.50 -0.19
N ILE A 20 -13.96 1.97 0.96
CA ILE A 20 -13.34 3.08 1.71
C ILE A 20 -12.09 2.59 2.45
N ARG A 21 -12.17 1.41 3.09
CA ARG A 21 -11.00 0.80 3.75
C ARG A 21 -9.84 0.59 2.78
N ARG A 22 -10.13 0.22 1.53
CA ARG A 22 -9.12 0.12 0.46
C ARG A 22 -8.35 1.44 0.27
N LYS A 23 -9.03 2.58 0.27
CA LYS A 23 -8.39 3.89 0.10
C LYS A 23 -7.56 4.27 1.34
N ILE A 24 -8.11 4.02 2.53
CA ILE A 24 -7.45 4.31 3.81
C ILE A 24 -6.18 3.44 3.97
N MET A 25 -6.25 2.16 3.58
CA MET A 25 -5.12 1.22 3.58
C MET A 25 -4.18 1.45 2.39
N SER A 26 -3.68 2.67 2.25
CA SER A 26 -2.62 3.02 1.29
C SER A 26 -1.25 2.91 1.94
N SER A 27 -0.25 2.51 1.15
CA SER A 27 1.14 2.43 1.58
C SER A 27 2.00 3.40 0.75
N PRO A 28 3.05 4.00 1.36
CA PRO A 28 4.02 4.80 0.64
C PRO A 28 4.80 3.97 -0.39
N LEU A 29 5.14 4.59 -1.52
CA LEU A 29 6.04 4.00 -2.52
C LEU A 29 7.51 4.21 -2.12
N SER A 30 8.41 3.36 -2.64
CA SER A 30 9.86 3.55 -2.61
C SER A 30 10.26 4.84 -3.35
N LYS A 31 11.50 5.31 -3.15
CA LYS A 31 11.97 6.54 -3.80
C LYS A 31 12.00 6.39 -5.33
N GLU A 32 12.41 5.23 -5.82
CA GLU A 32 12.44 4.87 -7.25
C GLU A 32 11.05 4.94 -7.87
N LEU A 33 10.06 4.24 -7.28
CA LEU A 33 8.69 4.24 -7.78
C LEU A 33 8.00 5.62 -7.67
N ARG A 34 8.42 6.46 -6.72
CA ARG A 34 7.94 7.85 -6.65
C ARG A 34 8.47 8.69 -7.80
N LEU A 35 9.73 8.48 -8.19
CA LEU A 35 10.34 9.18 -9.32
C LEU A 35 9.67 8.74 -10.63
N GLU A 36 9.49 7.43 -10.82
CA GLU A 36 8.88 6.85 -12.02
C GLU A 36 7.41 7.28 -12.22
N HIS A 37 6.61 7.25 -11.15
CA HIS A 37 5.17 7.46 -11.26
C HIS A 37 4.68 8.82 -10.76
N GLY A 38 5.54 9.62 -10.13
CA GLY A 38 5.18 10.94 -9.57
C GLY A 38 4.19 10.91 -8.40
N ILE A 39 3.89 9.73 -7.82
CA ILE A 39 2.90 9.59 -6.75
C ILE A 39 3.53 9.15 -5.44
N ARG A 40 3.06 9.69 -4.31
CA ARG A 40 3.60 9.37 -2.98
C ARG A 40 3.11 8.03 -2.42
N SER A 41 1.87 7.64 -2.72
CA SER A 41 1.23 6.45 -2.15
C SER A 41 0.09 5.88 -3.00
N ILE A 42 -0.15 4.58 -2.86
CA ILE A 42 -1.21 3.84 -3.55
C ILE A 42 -1.83 2.80 -2.60
N PRO A 43 -3.12 2.42 -2.78
CA PRO A 43 -3.71 1.30 -2.06
C PRO A 43 -2.91 0.01 -2.22
N ILE A 44 -2.55 -0.61 -1.09
CA ILE A 44 -1.80 -1.87 -1.08
C ILE A 44 -2.62 -2.99 -1.72
N HIS A 45 -1.95 -3.82 -2.52
CA HIS A 45 -2.57 -4.91 -3.24
C HIS A 45 -1.89 -6.24 -2.89
N LYS A 46 -2.61 -7.34 -3.16
CA LYS A 46 -2.02 -8.66 -3.12
C LYS A 46 -0.94 -8.76 -4.20
N ASP A 47 0.14 -9.46 -3.89
CA ASP A 47 1.30 -9.65 -4.77
C ASP A 47 2.16 -8.41 -5.01
N ASP A 48 1.92 -7.28 -4.33
CA ASP A 48 2.92 -6.21 -4.25
C ASP A 48 4.12 -6.69 -3.42
N GLU A 49 5.34 -6.33 -3.82
CA GLU A 49 6.52 -6.53 -2.97
C GLU A 49 6.69 -5.33 -2.05
N VAL A 50 7.03 -5.62 -0.80
CA VAL A 50 7.09 -4.62 0.24
C VAL A 50 8.25 -4.80 1.20
N LEU A 51 8.76 -3.67 1.70
CA LEU A 51 9.74 -3.56 2.76
C LEU A 51 9.07 -3.03 4.03
N ILE A 52 9.27 -3.72 5.16
CA ILE A 52 8.77 -3.26 6.47
C ILE A 52 9.76 -2.26 7.07
N VAL A 53 9.29 -1.04 7.34
CA VAL A 53 10.13 0.07 7.83
C VAL A 53 9.99 0.28 9.35
N ARG A 54 8.86 -0.12 9.94
CA ARG A 54 8.57 0.09 11.37
C ARG A 54 8.08 -1.20 12.03
N GLY A 55 8.31 -1.29 13.34
CA GLY A 55 7.89 -2.43 14.17
C GLY A 55 8.96 -3.53 14.28
N THR A 56 8.61 -4.64 14.92
CA THR A 56 9.53 -5.74 15.24
C THR A 56 10.11 -6.44 14.01
N SER A 57 9.36 -6.47 12.91
CA SER A 57 9.79 -7.09 11.64
C SER A 57 10.45 -6.11 10.68
N LYS A 58 10.98 -4.98 11.17
CA LYS A 58 11.68 -3.97 10.37
C LYS A 58 12.86 -4.60 9.60
N GLY A 59 13.06 -4.14 8.36
CA GLY A 59 14.13 -4.60 7.48
C GLY A 59 13.80 -5.89 6.72
N ARG A 60 12.67 -6.54 7.03
CA ARG A 60 12.21 -7.70 6.25
C ARG A 60 11.48 -7.23 5.00
N GLU A 61 11.76 -7.92 3.91
CA GLU A 61 11.09 -7.77 2.63
C GLU A 61 10.27 -9.02 2.32
N GLY A 62 9.19 -8.83 1.58
CA GLY A 62 8.39 -9.94 1.11
C GLY A 62 7.21 -9.49 0.28
N ARG A 63 6.57 -10.45 -0.36
CA ARG A 63 5.35 -10.22 -1.13
C ARG A 63 4.13 -10.18 -0.21
N VAL A 64 3.16 -9.32 -0.51
CA VAL A 64 1.89 -9.27 0.22
C VAL A 64 1.04 -10.48 -0.15
N THR A 65 0.80 -11.38 0.80
CA THR A 65 0.00 -12.59 0.60
C THR A 65 -1.50 -12.30 0.70
N GLN A 66 -1.89 -11.45 1.65
CA GLN A 66 -3.29 -11.11 1.90
C GLN A 66 -3.43 -9.70 2.48
N VAL A 67 -4.46 -8.98 2.02
CA VAL A 67 -4.89 -7.70 2.58
C VAL A 67 -6.17 -7.91 3.40
N TYR A 68 -6.06 -7.93 4.73
CA TYR A 68 -7.19 -8.17 5.62
C TYR A 68 -7.83 -6.86 6.09
N ARG A 69 -8.69 -6.30 5.22
CA ARG A 69 -9.34 -5.00 5.45
C ARG A 69 -10.24 -4.93 6.68
N LYS A 70 -10.83 -6.06 7.13
CA LYS A 70 -11.67 -6.08 8.34
C LYS A 70 -10.86 -5.71 9.59
N LYS A 71 -9.59 -6.13 9.64
CA LYS A 71 -8.66 -5.92 10.77
C LYS A 71 -7.62 -4.82 10.52
N TRP A 72 -7.67 -4.12 9.39
CA TRP A 72 -6.72 -3.05 9.03
C TRP A 72 -5.26 -3.52 8.90
N VAL A 73 -5.04 -4.78 8.51
CA VAL A 73 -3.70 -5.38 8.46
C VAL A 73 -3.42 -6.01 7.10
N VAL A 74 -2.14 -6.12 6.79
CA VAL A 74 -1.60 -6.90 5.68
C VAL A 74 -0.73 -8.02 6.24
N HIS A 75 -0.72 -9.14 5.51
CA HIS A 75 0.17 -10.25 5.76
C HIS A 75 1.24 -10.28 4.67
N VAL A 76 2.49 -10.37 5.11
CA VAL A 76 3.68 -10.36 4.24
C VAL A 76 4.32 -11.74 4.31
N GLU A 77 4.77 -12.24 3.17
CA GLU A 77 5.47 -13.51 3.04
C GLU A 77 6.71 -13.54 3.93
N ARG A 78 7.02 -14.69 4.53
CA ARG A 78 8.17 -14.90 5.45
C ARG A 78 8.12 -14.06 6.75
N VAL A 79 7.04 -13.32 6.99
CA VAL A 79 6.77 -12.60 8.23
C VAL A 79 5.73 -13.39 9.03
N THR A 80 6.20 -14.49 9.61
CA THR A 80 5.39 -15.44 10.38
C THR A 80 5.92 -15.59 11.80
N ARG A 81 5.10 -16.21 12.66
CA ARG A 81 5.47 -16.69 13.99
C ARG A 81 5.03 -18.14 14.13
N GLU A 82 5.84 -18.95 14.78
CA GLU A 82 5.52 -20.33 15.11
C GLU A 82 4.65 -20.40 16.36
N LYS A 83 3.66 -21.30 16.34
CA LYS A 83 2.86 -21.65 17.52
C LYS A 83 3.55 -22.75 18.32
N SER A 84 3.09 -22.99 19.55
CA SER A 84 3.58 -24.10 20.39
C SER A 84 3.40 -25.49 19.76
N ASN A 85 2.47 -25.63 18.80
CA ASN A 85 2.24 -26.86 18.06
C ASN A 85 3.04 -26.97 16.74
N GLY A 86 4.04 -26.11 16.52
CA GLY A 86 4.90 -26.11 15.32
C GLY A 86 4.27 -25.48 14.07
N ALA A 87 2.98 -25.12 14.09
CA ALA A 87 2.34 -24.47 12.95
C ALA A 87 2.77 -22.99 12.83
N THR A 88 3.04 -22.53 11.61
CA THR A 88 3.38 -21.13 11.35
C THR A 88 2.13 -20.30 11.05
N VAL A 89 2.08 -19.07 11.58
CA VAL A 89 0.98 -18.12 11.37
C VAL A 89 1.54 -16.79 10.92
N PRO A 90 0.95 -16.14 9.88
CA PRO A 90 1.38 -14.84 9.44
C PRO A 90 1.14 -13.78 10.51
N LEU A 91 2.15 -12.93 10.73
CA LEU A 91 2.01 -11.79 11.62
C LEU A 91 1.25 -10.66 10.92
N PRO A 92 0.39 -9.93 11.63
CA PRO A 92 -0.29 -8.77 11.10
C PRO A 92 0.64 -7.56 11.06
N VAL A 93 0.67 -6.86 9.93
CA VAL A 93 1.42 -5.60 9.78
C VAL A 93 0.46 -4.51 9.30
N HIS A 94 0.53 -3.31 9.89
CA HIS A 94 -0.27 -2.18 9.42
C HIS A 94 0.34 -1.62 8.12
N PRO A 95 -0.45 -1.32 7.07
CA PRO A 95 0.07 -0.89 5.76
C PRO A 95 0.88 0.41 5.80
N SER A 96 0.68 1.29 6.79
CA SER A 96 1.48 2.51 6.94
C SER A 96 2.93 2.25 7.39
N ASN A 97 3.21 1.06 7.94
CA ASN A 97 4.54 0.67 8.42
C ASN A 97 5.40 0.04 7.33
N VAL A 98 4.87 0.01 6.12
CA VAL A 98 5.37 -0.74 4.98
C VAL A 98 5.59 0.23 3.81
N VAL A 99 6.65 0.02 3.06
CA VAL A 99 6.95 0.73 1.81
C VAL A 99 6.86 -0.26 0.66
N ILE A 100 6.16 0.11 -0.41
CA ILE A 100 6.07 -0.73 -1.60
C ILE A 100 7.36 -0.58 -2.41
N THR A 101 8.00 -1.71 -2.70
CA THR A 101 9.25 -1.79 -3.48
C THR A 101 8.96 -2.15 -4.94
N LYS A 102 8.03 -3.07 -5.20
CA LYS A 102 7.54 -3.40 -6.56
C LYS A 102 6.03 -3.46 -6.61
N LEU A 103 5.46 -2.98 -7.71
CA LEU A 103 4.02 -2.92 -7.94
C LEU A 103 3.56 -4.06 -8.86
N LYS A 104 2.45 -4.72 -8.50
CA LYS A 104 1.73 -5.58 -9.45
C LYS A 104 0.88 -4.73 -10.39
N LEU A 105 1.31 -4.57 -11.65
CA LEU A 105 0.65 -3.68 -12.60
C LEU A 105 -0.51 -4.34 -13.37
N ASP A 106 -1.71 -4.26 -12.81
CA ASP A 106 -2.96 -4.60 -13.51
C ASP A 106 -3.54 -3.40 -14.30
N LYS A 107 -4.47 -3.63 -15.24
CA LYS A 107 -5.14 -2.56 -16.03
C LYS A 107 -5.71 -1.45 -15.12
N ASP A 108 -6.42 -1.83 -14.06
CA ASP A 108 -7.01 -0.89 -13.10
C ASP A 108 -5.98 -0.19 -12.23
N ARG A 109 -4.81 -0.81 -12.00
CA ARG A 109 -3.75 -0.17 -11.22
C ARG A 109 -3.06 0.90 -12.03
N LYS A 110 -2.83 0.64 -13.33
CA LYS A 110 -2.32 1.63 -14.28
C LYS A 110 -3.25 2.85 -14.39
N THR A 111 -4.56 2.64 -14.46
CA THR A 111 -5.53 3.76 -14.49
C THR A 111 -5.55 4.57 -13.18
N ILE A 112 -5.34 3.92 -12.04
CA ILE A 112 -5.22 4.63 -10.75
C ILE A 112 -3.94 5.47 -10.70
N ILE A 113 -2.82 4.92 -11.19
CA ILE A 113 -1.54 5.62 -11.23
C ILE A 113 -1.66 6.83 -12.15
N SER A 114 -2.13 6.66 -13.39
CA SER A 114 -2.27 7.78 -14.34
C SER A 114 -3.20 8.87 -13.81
N ARG A 115 -4.33 8.50 -13.21
CA ARG A 115 -5.25 9.46 -12.58
C ARG A 115 -4.62 10.20 -11.39
N LYS A 116 -3.83 9.52 -10.56
CA LYS A 116 -3.20 10.13 -9.37
C LYS A 116 -1.98 10.98 -9.71
N ALA A 117 -1.23 10.60 -10.73
CA ALA A 117 -0.07 11.35 -11.20
C ALA A 117 -0.48 12.70 -11.80
N GLY A 118 -1.74 12.86 -12.21
CA GLY A 118 -2.21 14.06 -12.89
C GLY A 118 -1.43 14.30 -14.19
N GLN A 119 -1.44 15.53 -14.71
CA GLN A 119 -0.62 15.91 -15.86
C GLN A 119 0.90 15.83 -15.59
N ALA A 120 1.35 15.65 -14.35
CA ALA A 120 2.77 15.65 -13.99
C ALA A 120 3.55 14.44 -14.51
N ALA A 121 2.89 13.31 -14.81
CA ALA A 121 3.53 12.16 -15.48
C ALA A 121 3.25 12.07 -16.98
N ALA A 122 2.29 12.83 -17.52
CA ALA A 122 2.11 12.96 -18.97
C ALA A 122 3.30 13.72 -19.58
N ALA A 123 3.73 14.80 -18.92
CA ALA A 123 4.89 15.60 -19.34
C ALA A 123 6.23 14.81 -19.32
N ALA A 124 6.40 13.83 -18.44
CA ALA A 124 7.63 13.04 -18.35
C ALA A 124 7.74 11.97 -19.46
N LYS A 125 6.61 11.46 -19.96
CA LYS A 125 6.58 10.49 -21.07
C LYS A 125 6.68 11.17 -22.44
N ASP A 126 6.23 12.41 -22.57
CA ASP A 126 6.36 13.19 -23.81
C ASP A 126 7.79 13.68 -24.08
N THR A 127 8.65 13.80 -23.05
CA THR A 127 10.08 14.10 -23.23
C THR A 127 10.87 12.91 -23.77
N GLU A 128 10.66 11.69 -23.26
CA GLU A 128 11.38 10.50 -23.73
C GLU A 128 11.03 10.11 -25.18
N MET A 129 9.85 10.47 -25.69
CA MET A 129 9.45 10.19 -27.08
C MET A 129 9.87 11.29 -28.09
N LYS A 130 10.46 12.40 -27.63
CA LYS A 130 11.00 13.46 -28.51
C LYS A 130 12.50 13.35 -28.74
N ASP A 131 13.18 12.59 -27.89
CA ASP A 131 14.62 12.34 -27.95
C ASP A 131 14.96 10.95 -28.54
N ALA A 132 13.99 10.32 -29.23
CA ALA A 132 14.14 9.04 -29.94
C ALA A 132 13.80 9.18 -31.43
#